data_AF-A0AAD8UZQ2-F1
#
_entry.id   AF-A0AAD8UZQ2-F1
#
_cell.length_a   1.000
_cell.length_b   1.000
_cell.length_c   1.000
_cell.angle_alpha   90.00
_cell.angle_beta   90.00
_cell.angle_gamma   90.00
#
_symmetry.space_group_name_H-M   'P 1'
#
loop_
_entity.id
_entity.type
_entity.pdbx_description
1 polymer ?
#
loop_
_entity_poly.entity_id
_entity_poly.type
_entity_poly.pdbx_seq_one_letter_code
_entity_poly.pdbx_strand_id
1 'polypeptide(L)'
;MDCSVGARDGCKRLWVIVLLGVYSLVMTILVMVIADACSVQVSTPLGGDPNGFVPAGVGAPMHWKTFVRNDSNPYHIPDDVFTDQTKTRKTVDRLIQIHSSAVRINGRHARWVHDDGSVSTLPATFTPPSMGQEQVYFLRGLYQMRCIAVLLQAYGDSIHGRNTSVAVTAETETDGEDNQDVWHWPPEHVAYCLNVLADGVQCTADATPLSFVNGFGSGRLTDGQQTWCRDWDDLRGWAANEKRSVPTAQGGSALKGPFGQLWRTVLP
;
A
#
# COMPACT_ATOMS: atom_id res chain seq x y z
N MET A 1 -28.55 57.70 58.85
CA MET A 1 -27.58 57.33 57.81
C MET A 1 -27.73 55.82 57.60
N ASP A 2 -28.65 55.44 56.71
CA ASP A 2 -28.94 54.03 56.42
C ASP A 2 -28.02 53.51 55.33
N CYS A 3 -27.02 52.71 55.73
CA CYS A 3 -26.07 52.03 54.85
C CYS A 3 -26.23 50.50 54.91
N SER A 4 -27.45 49.95 54.88
CA SER A 4 -27.66 48.49 54.97
C SER A 4 -28.28 47.82 53.73
N VAL A 5 -28.75 48.60 52.74
CA VAL A 5 -29.47 48.03 51.58
C VAL A 5 -28.53 47.65 50.43
N GLY A 6 -27.40 48.34 50.25
CA GLY A 6 -26.47 48.08 49.12
C GLY A 6 -25.62 46.80 49.23
N ALA A 7 -25.36 46.31 50.45
CA ALA A 7 -24.49 45.15 50.68
C ALA A 7 -25.15 43.82 50.28
N ARG A 8 -26.48 43.72 50.37
CA ARG A 8 -27.24 42.51 50.04
C ARG A 8 -27.31 42.24 48.55
N ASP A 9 -27.40 43.29 47.72
CA ASP A 9 -27.43 43.16 46.26
C ASP A 9 -26.06 42.89 45.66
N GLY A 10 -24.99 43.43 46.25
CA GLY A 10 -23.61 43.11 45.84
C GLY A 10 -23.28 41.62 46.03
N CYS A 11 -23.71 41.03 47.16
CA CYS A 11 -23.48 39.62 47.45
C CYS A 11 -24.24 38.68 46.50
N LYS A 12 -25.49 39.04 46.13
CA LYS A 12 -26.28 38.28 45.14
C LYS A 12 -25.64 38.33 43.75
N ARG A 13 -25.17 39.51 43.32
CA ARG A 13 -24.50 39.66 42.02
C ARG A 13 -23.20 38.85 41.95
N LEU A 14 -22.41 38.84 43.03
CA LEU A 14 -21.19 38.05 43.10
C LEU A 14 -21.48 36.55 43.00
N TRP A 15 -22.49 36.06 43.71
CA TRP A 15 -22.91 34.65 43.65
C TRP A 15 -23.38 34.22 42.25
N VAL A 16 -24.15 35.08 41.57
CA VAL A 16 -24.59 34.81 40.19
C VAL A 16 -23.39 34.75 39.23
N ILE A 17 -22.41 35.65 39.37
CA ILE A 17 -21.20 35.64 38.55
C ILE A 17 -20.39 34.36 38.76
N VAL A 18 -20.22 33.93 40.02
CA VAL A 18 -19.50 32.68 40.34
C VAL A 18 -20.23 31.46 39.75
N LEU A 19 -21.56 31.39 39.89
CA LEU A 19 -22.36 30.30 39.32
C LEU A 19 -22.27 30.24 37.79
N LEU A 20 -22.31 31.39 37.11
CA LEU A 20 -22.13 31.46 35.66
C LEU A 20 -20.72 31.02 35.25
N GLY A 21 -19.69 31.39 36.01
CA GLY A 21 -18.31 30.95 35.77
C GLY A 21 -18.14 29.44 35.91
N VAL A 22 -18.69 28.85 36.98
CA VAL A 22 -18.66 27.39 37.21
C VAL A 22 -19.44 26.66 36.12
N TYR A 23 -20.63 27.13 35.77
CA TYR A 23 -21.43 26.55 34.70
C TYR A 23 -20.70 26.59 33.35
N SER A 24 -20.09 27.73 33.01
CA SER A 24 -19.29 27.86 31.78
C SER A 24 -18.12 26.86 31.79
N LEU A 25 -17.38 26.76 32.89
CA LEU A 25 -16.26 25.81 33.01
C LEU A 25 -16.72 24.36 32.81
N VAL A 26 -17.79 23.96 33.49
CA VAL A 26 -18.36 22.61 33.39
C VAL A 26 -18.83 22.31 31.97
N MET A 27 -19.51 23.25 31.31
CA MET A 27 -19.94 23.08 29.92
C MET A 27 -18.76 23.01 28.96
N THR A 28 -17.69 23.77 29.21
CA THR A 28 -16.47 23.69 28.39
C THR A 28 -15.78 22.33 28.54
N ILE A 29 -15.67 21.82 29.76
CA ILE A 29 -15.13 20.47 30.02
C ILE A 29 -16.01 19.41 29.37
N LEU A 30 -17.34 19.51 29.51
CA LEU A 30 -18.28 18.57 28.90
C LEU A 30 -18.16 18.59 27.38
N VAL A 31 -18.08 19.76 26.75
CA VAL A 31 -17.87 19.89 25.30
C VAL A 31 -16.51 19.32 24.89
N MET A 32 -15.44 19.51 25.68
CA MET A 32 -14.15 18.89 25.38
C MET A 32 -14.18 17.37 25.52
N VAL A 33 -14.85 16.82 26.54
CA VAL A 33 -15.02 15.37 26.73
C VAL A 33 -15.91 14.75 25.65
N ILE A 34 -17.00 15.43 25.28
CA ILE A 34 -17.87 15.01 24.18
C ILE A 34 -17.13 15.15 22.85
N ALA A 35 -16.38 16.24 22.63
CA ALA A 35 -15.57 16.40 21.42
C ALA A 35 -14.48 15.33 21.35
N ASP A 36 -13.80 14.99 22.44
CA ASP A 36 -12.83 13.90 22.50
C ASP A 36 -13.51 12.55 22.22
N ALA A 37 -14.63 12.26 22.89
CA ALA A 37 -15.43 11.04 22.69
C ALA A 37 -16.07 10.94 21.28
N CYS A 38 -16.48 12.06 20.69
CA CYS A 38 -17.08 12.14 19.35
C CYS A 38 -16.04 12.34 18.24
N SER A 39 -14.81 12.78 18.57
CA SER A 39 -13.69 12.88 17.62
C SER A 39 -13.09 11.53 17.28
N VAL A 40 -13.55 10.43 17.91
CA VAL A 40 -13.15 9.05 17.57
C VAL A 40 -13.97 8.50 16.39
N GLN A 41 -14.20 9.33 15.38
CA GLN A 41 -14.25 8.88 13.99
C GLN A 41 -13.24 9.71 13.22
N VAL A 42 -11.96 9.61 13.64
CA VAL A 42 -10.86 9.92 12.73
C VAL A 42 -11.04 8.95 11.57
N SER A 43 -11.56 9.45 10.45
CA SER A 43 -11.53 8.74 9.18
C SER A 43 -10.12 8.21 9.02
N THR A 44 -9.94 6.88 9.01
CA THR A 44 -8.62 6.27 8.86
C THR A 44 -7.95 6.93 7.65
N PRO A 45 -6.79 7.61 7.84
CA PRO A 45 -6.15 8.30 6.74
C PRO A 45 -5.81 7.29 5.65
N LEU A 46 -5.71 7.73 4.39
CA LEU A 46 -5.36 6.84 3.29
C LEU A 46 -4.07 6.07 3.61
N GLY A 47 -4.14 4.73 3.56
CA GLY A 47 -3.05 3.84 3.94
C GLY A 47 -2.94 3.52 5.44
N GLY A 48 -3.72 4.15 6.30
CA GLY A 48 -3.93 3.62 7.65
C GLY A 48 -4.69 2.29 7.59
N ASP A 49 -4.55 1.47 8.62
CA ASP A 49 -5.30 0.21 8.72
C ASP A 49 -6.74 0.46 9.22
N PRO A 50 -7.78 0.36 8.36
CA PRO A 50 -9.17 0.55 8.80
C PRO A 50 -9.68 -0.63 9.65
N ASN A 51 -8.96 -1.76 9.62
CA ASN A 51 -9.38 -2.99 10.26
C ASN A 51 -8.94 -3.04 11.74
N GLY A 52 -8.01 -2.17 12.15
CA GLY A 52 -7.62 -1.94 13.55
C GLY A 52 -6.56 -2.90 14.11
N PHE A 53 -5.88 -3.66 13.26
CA PHE A 53 -4.75 -4.49 13.65
C PHE A 53 -3.50 -3.62 13.89
N VAL A 54 -3.16 -2.77 12.93
CA VAL A 54 -2.11 -1.75 13.06
C VAL A 54 -2.72 -0.51 13.75
N PRO A 55 -2.13 0.00 14.86
CA PRO A 55 -2.63 1.19 15.53
C PRO A 55 -2.67 2.42 14.60
N ALA A 56 -3.71 3.25 14.71
CA ALA A 56 -3.91 4.42 13.85
C ALA A 56 -2.78 5.49 13.91
N GLY A 57 -1.94 5.47 14.95
CA GLY A 57 -0.76 6.34 15.05
C GLY A 57 0.44 5.87 14.21
N VAL A 58 0.43 4.63 13.71
CA VAL A 58 1.53 4.11 12.87
C VAL A 58 1.45 4.74 11.48
N GLY A 59 2.52 5.41 11.05
CA GLY A 59 2.56 6.17 9.79
C GLY A 59 2.03 7.61 9.91
N ALA A 60 1.58 8.03 11.09
CA ALA A 60 1.13 9.38 11.37
C ALA A 60 2.18 10.21 12.15
N PRO A 61 2.14 11.55 12.09
CA PRO A 61 1.33 12.35 11.18
C PRO A 61 1.89 12.32 9.75
N MET A 62 1.03 12.56 8.77
CA MET A 62 1.47 12.78 7.38
C MET A 62 2.40 14.00 7.33
N HIS A 63 3.50 13.87 6.62
CA HIS A 63 4.48 14.94 6.43
C HIS A 63 4.95 14.95 4.98
N TRP A 64 5.42 16.11 4.52
CA TRP A 64 6.06 16.22 3.21
C TRP A 64 7.36 15.41 3.21
N LYS A 65 7.50 14.52 2.23
CA LYS A 65 8.69 13.70 2.04
C LYS A 65 9.26 13.93 0.65
N THR A 66 10.55 14.22 0.58
CA THR A 66 11.31 14.23 -0.68
C THR A 66 11.96 12.88 -0.88
N PHE A 67 11.68 12.24 -2.00
CA PHE A 67 12.34 10.99 -2.38
C PHE A 67 13.66 11.31 -3.08
N VAL A 68 14.76 10.85 -2.48
CA VAL A 68 16.09 11.01 -3.04
C VAL A 68 16.38 9.81 -3.95
N ARG A 69 16.81 10.09 -5.19
CA ARG A 69 17.15 9.07 -6.21
C ARG A 69 18.63 8.77 -6.22
N ASN A 70 19.12 8.24 -5.11
CA ASN A 70 20.48 7.77 -4.96
C ASN A 70 20.54 6.71 -3.83
N ASP A 71 21.74 6.21 -3.56
CA ASP A 71 21.96 5.14 -2.58
C ASP A 71 21.64 5.50 -1.12
N SER A 72 21.36 6.77 -0.79
CA SER A 72 20.88 7.12 0.55
C SER A 72 19.44 6.66 0.80
N ASN A 73 18.67 6.40 -0.27
CA ASN A 73 17.36 5.79 -0.19
C ASN A 73 17.50 4.26 -0.36
N PRO A 74 17.23 3.44 0.67
CA PRO A 74 17.43 2.00 0.59
C PRO A 74 16.54 1.31 -0.46
N TYR A 75 15.42 1.94 -0.84
CA TYR A 75 14.49 1.46 -1.85
C TYR A 75 14.81 1.95 -3.27
N HIS A 76 15.79 2.83 -3.45
CA HIS A 76 16.13 3.37 -4.76
C HIS A 76 16.69 2.29 -5.68
N ILE A 77 16.06 2.09 -6.83
CA ILE A 77 16.54 1.22 -7.90
C ILE A 77 17.44 2.07 -8.82
N PRO A 78 18.74 1.74 -8.97
CA PRO A 78 19.63 2.48 -9.86
C PRO A 78 19.14 2.46 -11.31
N ASP A 79 19.30 3.57 -12.05
CA ASP A 79 18.83 3.68 -13.44
C ASP A 79 19.51 2.66 -14.36
N ASP A 80 20.75 2.28 -14.03
CA ASP A 80 21.56 1.31 -14.75
C ASP A 80 21.48 -0.11 -14.14
N VAL A 81 20.48 -0.39 -13.29
CA VAL A 81 20.31 -1.69 -12.61
C VAL A 81 20.32 -2.88 -13.57
N PHE A 82 19.82 -2.65 -14.78
CA PHE A 82 19.63 -3.65 -15.84
C PHE A 82 20.80 -3.77 -16.81
N THR A 83 21.88 -3.02 -16.59
CA THR A 83 23.08 -3.13 -17.45
C THR A 83 23.82 -4.45 -17.22
N ASP A 84 23.67 -5.04 -16.04
CA ASP A 84 24.38 -6.25 -15.63
C ASP A 84 23.48 -7.14 -14.75
N GLN A 85 23.50 -8.45 -15.02
CA GLN A 85 22.67 -9.42 -14.31
C GLN A 85 23.07 -9.52 -12.83
N THR A 86 24.36 -9.35 -12.52
CA THR A 86 24.84 -9.35 -11.13
C THR A 86 24.30 -8.13 -10.39
N LYS A 87 24.26 -6.96 -11.03
CA LYS A 87 23.70 -5.72 -10.49
C LYS A 87 22.18 -5.82 -10.28
N THR A 88 21.46 -6.40 -11.23
CA THR A 88 20.03 -6.74 -11.08
C THR A 88 19.83 -7.63 -9.86
N ARG A 89 20.52 -8.77 -9.80
CA ARG A 89 20.39 -9.74 -8.70
C ARG A 89 20.74 -9.10 -7.35
N LYS A 90 21.84 -8.38 -7.26
CA LYS A 90 22.26 -7.67 -6.04
C LYS A 90 21.21 -6.65 -5.59
N THR A 91 20.59 -5.93 -6.51
CA THR A 91 19.54 -4.95 -6.20
C THR A 91 18.27 -5.66 -5.72
N VAL A 92 17.86 -6.74 -6.38
CA VAL A 92 16.74 -7.59 -5.96
C VAL A 92 16.98 -8.17 -4.56
N ASP A 93 18.14 -8.78 -4.32
CA ASP A 93 18.52 -9.36 -3.03
C ASP A 93 18.49 -8.30 -1.93
N ARG A 94 19.04 -7.11 -2.20
CA ARG A 94 18.98 -5.98 -1.28
C ARG A 94 17.52 -5.63 -0.96
N LEU A 95 16.68 -5.38 -1.97
CA LEU A 95 15.29 -4.98 -1.76
C LEU A 95 14.47 -6.02 -0.98
N ILE A 96 14.72 -7.30 -1.25
CA ILE A 96 14.09 -8.45 -0.58
C ILE A 96 14.48 -8.55 0.90
N GLN A 97 15.68 -8.10 1.26
CA GLN A 97 16.22 -8.16 2.62
C GLN A 97 15.88 -6.95 3.49
N ILE A 98 15.44 -5.81 2.91
CA ILE A 98 15.17 -4.57 3.68
C ILE A 98 14.09 -4.77 4.73
N HIS A 99 13.02 -5.49 4.39
CA HIS A 99 11.88 -5.67 5.29
C HIS A 99 11.21 -7.03 5.13
N SER A 100 10.64 -7.52 6.23
CA SER A 100 9.65 -8.60 6.17
C SER A 100 8.32 -8.02 5.70
N SER A 101 7.65 -8.68 4.75
CA SER A 101 6.27 -8.34 4.42
C SER A 101 5.26 -8.91 5.40
N ALA A 102 5.67 -9.86 6.25
CA ALA A 102 4.83 -10.56 7.22
C ALA A 102 5.06 -10.08 8.65
N VAL A 103 3.99 -10.04 9.44
CA VAL A 103 3.95 -9.64 10.85
C VAL A 103 3.16 -10.69 11.63
N ARG A 104 3.70 -11.14 12.77
CA ARG A 104 3.01 -12.07 13.68
C ARG A 104 1.75 -11.44 14.25
N ILE A 105 0.67 -12.19 14.31
CA ILE A 105 -0.60 -11.66 14.81
C ILE A 105 -0.67 -11.61 16.34
N ASN A 106 0.08 -12.47 17.04
CA ASN A 106 0.09 -12.58 18.51
C ASN A 106 -1.32 -12.63 19.14
N GLY A 107 -2.23 -13.41 18.55
CA GLY A 107 -3.62 -13.56 18.98
C GLY A 107 -4.55 -12.39 18.64
N ARG A 108 -4.05 -11.28 18.08
CA ARG A 108 -4.86 -10.15 17.63
C ARG A 108 -5.28 -10.34 16.19
N HIS A 109 -6.57 -10.32 15.93
CA HIS A 109 -7.09 -10.50 14.58
C HIS A 109 -7.59 -9.17 14.02
N ALA A 110 -7.34 -8.96 12.74
CA ALA A 110 -7.93 -7.86 11.99
C ALA A 110 -9.40 -8.18 11.67
N ARG A 111 -10.10 -7.19 11.18
CA ARG A 111 -11.44 -7.34 10.59
C ARG A 111 -11.34 -7.39 9.07
N TRP A 112 -12.34 -7.99 8.44
CA TRP A 112 -12.50 -8.06 7.00
C TRP A 112 -13.96 -7.74 6.66
N VAL A 113 -14.14 -6.87 5.67
CA VAL A 113 -15.45 -6.46 5.15
C VAL A 113 -15.74 -7.24 3.86
N HIS A 114 -16.88 -7.93 3.83
CA HIS A 114 -17.38 -8.69 2.70
C HIS A 114 -18.01 -7.80 1.63
N ASP A 115 -18.26 -8.36 0.45
CA ASP A 115 -18.90 -7.66 -0.68
C ASP A 115 -20.32 -7.18 -0.39
N ASP A 116 -21.03 -7.85 0.51
CA ASP A 116 -22.36 -7.45 0.99
C ASP A 116 -22.31 -6.40 2.12
N GLY A 117 -21.11 -5.93 2.48
CA GLY A 117 -20.86 -4.98 3.56
C GLY A 117 -20.87 -5.58 4.97
N SER A 118 -21.10 -6.89 5.11
CA SER A 118 -20.97 -7.57 6.40
C SER A 118 -19.51 -7.61 6.86
N VAL A 119 -19.27 -7.77 8.17
CA VAL A 119 -17.93 -7.75 8.76
C VAL A 119 -17.64 -9.08 9.45
N SER A 120 -16.45 -9.63 9.23
CA SER A 120 -15.95 -10.84 9.89
C SER A 120 -14.52 -10.65 10.39
N THR A 121 -14.05 -11.59 11.21
CA THR A 121 -12.64 -11.66 11.58
C THR A 121 -11.81 -12.06 10.36
N LEU A 122 -10.74 -11.32 10.08
CA LEU A 122 -9.80 -11.68 9.00
C LEU A 122 -9.02 -12.94 9.43
N PRO A 123 -9.10 -14.06 8.69
CA PRO A 123 -8.39 -15.28 9.06
C PRO A 123 -6.87 -15.07 8.99
N ALA A 124 -6.13 -15.68 9.90
CA ALA A 124 -4.66 -15.62 9.90
C ALA A 124 -4.06 -16.46 8.76
N THR A 125 -2.94 -16.02 8.20
CA THR A 125 -2.13 -16.87 7.32
C THR A 125 -1.12 -17.65 8.14
N PHE A 126 -0.87 -18.91 7.80
CA PHE A 126 0.17 -19.72 8.43
C PHE A 126 1.44 -19.70 7.59
N THR A 127 2.60 -19.51 8.23
CA THR A 127 3.89 -19.67 7.56
C THR A 127 4.12 -21.14 7.16
N PRO A 128 4.97 -21.45 6.18
CA PRO A 128 5.30 -22.82 5.80
C PRO A 128 5.82 -23.67 6.98
N PRO A 129 5.78 -25.02 6.89
CA PRO A 129 6.25 -25.89 7.97
C PRO A 129 7.70 -25.64 8.37
N SER A 130 8.54 -25.29 7.39
CA SER A 130 9.94 -24.92 7.59
C SER A 130 10.14 -23.65 8.42
N MET A 131 9.09 -22.86 8.64
CA MET A 131 9.08 -21.61 9.40
C MET A 131 8.20 -21.70 10.66
N GLY A 132 7.87 -22.91 11.10
CA GLY A 132 7.19 -23.14 12.39
C GLY A 132 5.67 -22.94 12.39
N GLN A 133 5.01 -22.81 11.23
CA GLN A 133 3.55 -22.66 11.15
C GLN A 133 2.99 -21.52 12.01
N GLU A 134 3.67 -20.37 11.99
CA GLU A 134 3.26 -19.20 12.74
C GLU A 134 2.11 -18.47 12.08
N GLN A 135 1.20 -17.92 12.88
CA GLN A 135 0.12 -17.07 12.39
C GLN A 135 0.62 -15.65 12.12
N VAL A 136 0.49 -15.23 10.86
CA VAL A 136 0.95 -13.94 10.36
C VAL A 136 -0.12 -13.24 9.53
N TYR A 137 -0.01 -11.92 9.44
CA TYR A 137 -0.59 -11.11 8.38
C TYR A 137 0.52 -10.51 7.53
N PHE A 138 0.23 -10.24 6.26
CA PHE A 138 1.09 -9.38 5.46
C PHE A 138 0.61 -7.95 5.51
N LEU A 139 1.49 -6.96 5.52
CA LEU A 139 1.06 -5.55 5.41
C LEU A 139 1.07 -5.12 3.94
N ARG A 140 -0.01 -4.47 3.47
CA ARG A 140 -0.19 -4.17 2.04
C ARG A 140 0.98 -3.40 1.45
N GLY A 141 1.44 -2.32 2.07
CA GLY A 141 2.56 -1.52 1.57
C GLY A 141 3.86 -2.33 1.49
N LEU A 142 4.18 -3.11 2.54
CA LEU A 142 5.38 -3.95 2.55
C LEU A 142 5.31 -5.07 1.49
N TYR A 143 4.11 -5.61 1.25
CA TYR A 143 3.88 -6.62 0.22
C TYR A 143 3.92 -6.02 -1.19
N GLN A 144 3.40 -4.81 -1.40
CA GLN A 144 3.52 -4.07 -2.66
C GLN A 144 5.00 -3.78 -3.00
N MET A 145 5.81 -3.39 -2.02
CA MET A 145 7.26 -3.26 -2.21
C MET A 145 7.91 -4.59 -2.62
N ARG A 146 7.46 -5.71 -2.05
CA ARG A 146 7.94 -7.04 -2.45
C ARG A 146 7.58 -7.36 -3.91
N CYS A 147 6.38 -7.00 -4.35
CA CYS A 147 5.97 -7.15 -5.75
C CYS A 147 6.85 -6.32 -6.70
N ILE A 148 7.25 -5.10 -6.32
CA ILE A 148 8.18 -4.28 -7.12
C ILE A 148 9.52 -4.99 -7.31
N ALA A 149 10.07 -5.61 -6.25
CA ALA A 149 11.30 -6.40 -6.37
C ALA A 149 11.13 -7.64 -7.28
N VAL A 150 9.96 -8.29 -7.26
CA VAL A 150 9.65 -9.41 -8.16
C VAL A 150 9.54 -8.94 -9.61
N LEU A 151 8.90 -7.79 -9.87
CA LEU A 151 8.83 -7.20 -11.21
C LEU A 151 10.22 -6.79 -11.72
N LEU A 152 11.05 -6.20 -10.85
CA LEU A 152 12.45 -5.88 -11.13
C LEU A 152 13.21 -7.14 -11.56
N GLN A 153 13.09 -8.23 -10.80
CA GLN A 153 13.74 -9.50 -11.09
C GLN A 153 13.24 -10.08 -12.42
N ALA A 154 11.93 -10.13 -12.64
CA ALA A 154 11.34 -10.72 -13.84
C ALA A 154 11.77 -9.98 -15.11
N TYR A 155 11.79 -8.64 -15.07
CA TYR A 155 12.28 -7.84 -16.19
C TYR A 155 13.79 -8.05 -16.41
N GLY A 156 14.59 -8.00 -15.35
CA GLY A 156 16.03 -8.22 -15.42
C GLY A 156 16.41 -9.60 -15.96
N ASP A 157 15.76 -10.67 -15.47
CA ASP A 157 15.96 -12.02 -15.99
C ASP A 157 15.52 -12.14 -17.45
N SER A 158 14.47 -11.43 -17.87
CA SER A 158 14.01 -11.42 -19.26
C SER A 158 15.02 -10.78 -20.22
N ILE A 159 15.61 -9.63 -19.87
CA ILE A 159 16.56 -8.93 -20.74
C ILE A 159 17.93 -9.64 -20.77
N HIS A 160 18.37 -10.21 -19.65
CA HIS A 160 19.67 -10.90 -19.58
C HIS A 160 19.61 -12.33 -20.11
N GLY A 161 18.49 -13.04 -19.91
CA GLY A 161 18.28 -14.38 -20.46
C GLY A 161 18.29 -14.41 -22.00
N ARG A 162 17.95 -13.30 -22.67
CA ARG A 162 18.08 -13.14 -24.13
C ARG A 162 19.52 -12.94 -24.59
N ASN A 163 20.33 -12.17 -23.85
CA ASN A 163 21.73 -11.95 -24.20
C ASN A 163 22.55 -13.26 -24.14
N THR A 164 22.18 -14.19 -23.26
CA THR A 164 22.79 -15.53 -23.18
C THR A 164 22.29 -16.52 -24.24
N SER A 165 21.08 -16.38 -24.77
CA SER A 165 20.56 -17.31 -25.79
C SER A 165 20.91 -16.90 -27.23
N VAL A 166 21.07 -15.59 -27.51
CA VAL A 166 21.54 -15.10 -28.82
C VAL A 166 23.04 -15.38 -29.03
N ALA A 167 23.83 -15.49 -27.96
CA ALA A 167 25.24 -15.87 -28.04
C ALA A 167 25.46 -17.36 -28.40
N VAL A 168 24.42 -18.21 -28.38
CA VAL A 168 24.53 -19.65 -28.67
C VAL A 168 24.08 -20.00 -30.10
N THR A 169 23.50 -19.06 -30.85
CA THR A 169 23.01 -19.31 -32.22
C THR A 169 23.53 -18.30 -33.25
N ALA A 170 24.73 -17.76 -33.05
CA ALA A 170 25.39 -16.88 -34.02
C ALA A 170 26.04 -17.67 -35.17
N GLU A 171 25.29 -18.54 -35.84
CA GLU A 171 25.63 -19.09 -37.17
C GLU A 171 24.36 -19.40 -37.96
N THR A 172 23.49 -18.42 -38.20
CA THR A 172 22.66 -18.42 -39.42
C THR A 172 22.14 -17.02 -39.70
N GLU A 173 22.76 -16.35 -40.68
CA GLU A 173 22.21 -15.18 -41.34
C GLU A 173 20.96 -15.60 -42.12
N THR A 174 19.84 -14.91 -41.90
CA THR A 174 18.81 -14.72 -42.92
C THR A 174 18.26 -13.31 -42.82
N ASP A 175 18.25 -12.67 -43.98
CA ASP A 175 17.80 -11.31 -44.27
C ASP A 175 16.36 -11.01 -43.81
N GLY A 176 16.17 -9.77 -43.36
CA GLY A 176 14.88 -9.07 -43.42
C GLY A 176 14.07 -8.99 -42.13
N GLU A 177 14.12 -7.82 -41.49
CA GLU A 177 12.94 -7.11 -40.93
C GLU A 177 12.01 -7.96 -40.03
N ASP A 178 12.28 -8.13 -38.74
CA ASP A 178 11.90 -7.17 -37.70
C ASP A 178 12.71 -7.48 -36.44
N ASN A 179 13.67 -6.63 -36.10
CA ASN A 179 14.33 -6.65 -34.79
C ASN A 179 13.36 -6.03 -33.79
N GLN A 180 12.26 -6.75 -33.51
CA GLN A 180 11.18 -6.26 -32.68
C GLN A 180 11.63 -6.30 -31.23
N ASP A 181 12.05 -5.15 -30.72
CA ASP A 181 12.27 -4.92 -29.29
C ASP A 181 11.03 -5.41 -28.53
N VAL A 182 11.15 -6.59 -27.91
CA VAL A 182 10.09 -7.24 -27.13
C VAL A 182 9.59 -6.33 -26.00
N TRP A 183 10.42 -5.36 -25.61
CA TRP A 183 10.11 -4.31 -24.65
C TRP A 183 10.11 -2.96 -25.35
N HIS A 184 8.94 -2.32 -25.43
CA HIS A 184 8.79 -0.98 -26.00
C HIS A 184 9.44 0.13 -25.16
N TRP A 185 9.91 -0.18 -23.94
CA TRP A 185 10.48 0.77 -23.00
C TRP A 185 11.93 0.43 -22.72
N PRO A 186 12.84 1.43 -22.72
CA PRO A 186 14.23 1.17 -22.42
C PRO A 186 14.40 0.83 -20.93
N PRO A 187 15.44 0.07 -20.55
CA PRO A 187 15.61 -0.43 -19.19
C PRO A 187 15.59 0.66 -18.11
N GLU A 188 16.21 1.81 -18.37
CA GLU A 188 16.20 2.96 -17.47
C GLU A 188 14.78 3.50 -17.22
N HIS A 189 13.88 3.42 -18.21
CA HIS A 189 12.48 3.82 -18.04
C HIS A 189 11.74 2.84 -17.14
N VAL A 190 12.03 1.54 -17.23
CA VAL A 190 11.46 0.53 -16.34
C VAL A 190 11.96 0.72 -14.91
N ALA A 191 13.25 1.00 -14.72
CA ALA A 191 13.82 1.31 -13.40
C ALA A 191 13.18 2.58 -12.80
N TYR A 192 12.99 3.62 -13.62
CA TYR A 192 12.24 4.83 -13.24
C TYR A 192 10.81 4.52 -12.80
N CYS A 193 10.06 3.73 -13.56
CA CYS A 193 8.68 3.36 -13.24
C CYS A 193 8.58 2.56 -11.94
N LEU A 194 9.50 1.63 -11.70
CA LEU A 194 9.56 0.87 -10.46
C LEU A 194 9.88 1.76 -9.26
N ASN A 195 10.75 2.78 -9.42
CA ASN A 195 10.97 3.80 -8.39
C ASN A 195 9.70 4.63 -8.12
N VAL A 196 8.95 5.05 -9.15
CA VAL A 196 7.67 5.78 -8.96
C VAL A 196 6.66 4.93 -8.19
N LEU A 197 6.57 3.63 -8.49
CA LEU A 197 5.73 2.72 -7.71
C LEU A 197 6.23 2.59 -6.26
N ALA A 198 7.54 2.48 -6.05
CA ALA A 198 8.13 2.38 -4.73
C ALA A 198 7.89 3.65 -3.89
N ASP A 199 7.99 4.82 -4.52
CA ASP A 199 7.68 6.11 -3.90
C ASP A 199 6.20 6.20 -3.55
N GLY A 200 5.30 5.74 -4.44
CA GLY A 200 3.86 5.67 -4.18
C GLY A 200 3.52 4.78 -2.98
N VAL A 201 4.13 3.59 -2.91
CA VAL A 201 3.95 2.66 -1.79
C VAL A 201 4.51 3.24 -0.48
N GLN A 202 5.68 3.88 -0.52
CA GLN A 202 6.24 4.57 0.65
C GLN A 202 5.41 5.78 1.08
N CYS A 203 4.75 6.46 0.12
CA CYS A 203 3.91 7.62 0.38
C CYS A 203 2.55 7.22 1.00
N THR A 204 1.94 6.12 0.53
CA THR A 204 0.69 5.62 1.12
C THR A 204 0.95 4.92 2.44
N ALA A 205 2.14 4.32 2.61
CA ALA A 205 2.50 3.57 3.83
C ALA A 205 1.40 2.59 4.26
N ASP A 206 0.76 1.92 3.28
CA ASP A 206 -0.46 1.16 3.53
C ASP A 206 -0.26 0.03 4.55
N ALA A 207 -0.81 0.23 5.74
CA ALA A 207 -0.71 -0.65 6.88
C ALA A 207 -1.82 -1.71 6.93
N THR A 208 -2.69 -1.78 5.91
CA THR A 208 -3.79 -2.75 5.88
C THR A 208 -3.26 -4.19 5.89
N PRO A 209 -3.72 -5.04 6.83
CA PRO A 209 -3.43 -6.46 6.83
C PRO A 209 -4.00 -7.19 5.62
N LEU A 210 -3.22 -8.11 5.06
CA LEU A 210 -3.58 -9.02 3.98
C LEU A 210 -3.49 -10.48 4.45
N SER A 211 -4.44 -11.30 4.00
CA SER A 211 -4.44 -12.75 4.24
C SER A 211 -4.97 -13.57 3.06
N PHE A 212 -4.95 -14.90 3.15
CA PHE A 212 -5.67 -15.82 2.25
C PHE A 212 -7.03 -16.17 2.86
N VAL A 213 -8.09 -15.49 2.41
CA VAL A 213 -9.46 -15.73 2.94
C VAL A 213 -9.91 -17.17 2.69
N ASN A 214 -9.54 -17.75 1.54
CA ASN A 214 -9.92 -19.11 1.14
C ASN A 214 -8.95 -20.20 1.62
N GLY A 215 -8.02 -19.88 2.51
CA GLY A 215 -6.98 -20.79 2.97
C GLY A 215 -5.68 -20.72 2.15
N PHE A 216 -4.59 -21.13 2.79
CA PHE A 216 -3.26 -21.11 2.20
C PHE A 216 -3.16 -22.16 1.07
N GLY A 217 -2.81 -21.72 -0.14
CA GLY A 217 -2.67 -22.58 -1.32
C GLY A 217 -3.96 -22.84 -2.11
N SER A 218 -5.12 -22.42 -1.61
CA SER A 218 -6.44 -22.57 -2.26
C SER A 218 -7.02 -21.26 -2.82
N GLY A 219 -6.27 -20.16 -2.78
CA GLY A 219 -6.66 -18.86 -3.32
C GLY A 219 -5.46 -17.91 -3.49
N ARG A 220 -5.69 -16.70 -4.02
CA ARG A 220 -4.66 -15.67 -4.15
C ARG A 220 -4.69 -14.75 -2.94
N LEU A 221 -3.52 -14.20 -2.59
CA LEU A 221 -3.44 -13.19 -1.55
C LEU A 221 -4.32 -12.00 -1.98
N THR A 222 -5.14 -11.49 -1.06
CA THR A 222 -6.17 -10.45 -1.27
C THR A 222 -7.49 -10.88 -1.89
N ASP A 223 -7.67 -12.15 -2.30
CA ASP A 223 -8.98 -12.60 -2.81
C ASP A 223 -10.07 -12.35 -1.75
N GLY A 224 -11.15 -11.66 -2.16
CA GLY A 224 -12.28 -11.27 -1.31
C GLY A 224 -12.00 -10.11 -0.34
N GLN A 225 -10.75 -9.67 -0.15
CA GLN A 225 -10.45 -8.54 0.73
C GLN A 225 -10.68 -7.19 0.06
N GLN A 226 -11.64 -6.45 0.59
CA GLN A 226 -11.85 -5.07 0.19
C GLN A 226 -10.70 -4.17 0.65
N THR A 227 -10.41 -3.17 -0.17
CA THR A 227 -9.41 -2.15 0.09
C THR A 227 -10.07 -0.79 -0.03
N TRP A 228 -9.70 0.14 0.86
CA TRP A 228 -10.18 1.51 0.79
C TRP A 228 -9.44 2.25 -0.33
N CYS A 229 -9.87 2.00 -1.56
CA CYS A 229 -9.35 2.64 -2.76
C CYS A 229 -10.31 3.75 -3.22
N ARG A 230 -9.80 4.69 -4.02
CA ARG A 230 -10.68 5.56 -4.82
C ARG A 230 -11.47 4.68 -5.79
N ASP A 231 -12.71 5.08 -6.11
CA ASP A 231 -13.57 4.36 -7.03
C ASP A 231 -12.88 4.19 -8.38
N TRP A 232 -12.39 2.96 -8.61
CA TRP A 232 -11.68 2.59 -9.82
C TRP A 232 -12.60 2.66 -11.04
N ASP A 233 -13.91 2.53 -10.87
CA ASP A 233 -14.91 2.59 -11.93
C ASP A 233 -15.25 4.05 -12.28
N ASP A 234 -15.22 4.95 -11.29
CA ASP A 234 -15.28 6.39 -11.49
C ASP A 234 -14.00 6.93 -12.16
N LEU A 235 -12.82 6.44 -11.76
CA LEU A 235 -11.54 6.77 -12.42
C LEU A 235 -11.46 6.18 -13.85
N ARG A 236 -11.94 4.94 -14.05
CA ARG A 236 -12.11 4.34 -15.39
C ARG A 236 -13.09 5.14 -16.23
N GLY A 237 -14.23 5.52 -15.66
CA GLY A 237 -15.27 6.30 -16.33
C GLY A 237 -14.78 7.68 -16.73
N TRP A 238 -14.00 8.33 -15.85
CA TRP A 238 -13.35 9.61 -16.13
C TRP A 238 -12.27 9.51 -17.22
N ALA A 239 -11.48 8.43 -17.22
CA ALA A 239 -10.41 8.16 -18.18
C ALA A 239 -10.93 7.64 -19.54
N ALA A 240 -12.08 6.98 -19.57
CA ALA A 240 -12.76 6.49 -20.78
C ALA A 240 -13.54 7.59 -21.53
N ASN A 241 -13.59 8.81 -20.99
CA ASN A 241 -14.17 9.96 -21.66
C ASN A 241 -13.50 10.17 -23.03
N GLU A 242 -14.28 10.29 -24.10
CA GLU A 242 -13.79 10.42 -25.49
C GLU A 242 -12.83 11.60 -25.70
N LYS A 243 -12.92 12.65 -24.88
CA LYS A 243 -11.98 13.78 -24.92
C LYS A 243 -10.59 13.48 -24.32
N ARG A 244 -10.41 12.31 -23.70
CA ARG A 244 -9.22 11.92 -22.91
C ARG A 244 -8.75 10.50 -23.18
N SER A 245 -9.61 9.63 -23.69
CA SER A 245 -9.25 8.26 -24.03
C SER A 245 -8.23 8.25 -25.17
N VAL A 246 -7.24 7.36 -25.07
CA VAL A 246 -6.23 7.12 -26.12
C VAL A 246 -6.50 5.73 -26.70
N PRO A 247 -7.17 5.61 -27.85
CA PRO A 247 -7.67 4.33 -28.37
C PRO A 247 -6.58 3.28 -28.62
N THR A 248 -5.34 3.69 -28.87
CA THR A 248 -4.20 2.80 -29.10
C THR A 248 -3.69 2.08 -27.85
N ALA A 249 -4.16 2.43 -26.66
CA ALA A 249 -3.79 1.80 -25.39
C ALA A 249 -4.75 0.66 -24.97
N GLN A 250 -5.71 0.24 -25.82
CA GLN A 250 -6.62 -0.87 -25.55
C GLN A 250 -6.19 -2.16 -26.27
N GLY A 251 -5.90 -3.24 -25.52
CA GLY A 251 -5.94 -4.62 -26.04
C GLY A 251 -4.76 -5.54 -25.72
N GLY A 252 -5.07 -6.75 -25.24
CA GLY A 252 -4.16 -7.83 -24.83
C GLY A 252 -3.52 -8.66 -25.95
N SER A 253 -2.91 -8.01 -26.93
CA SER A 253 -1.88 -8.66 -27.77
C SER A 253 -0.63 -9.02 -26.95
N ALA A 254 -0.47 -8.33 -25.81
CA ALA A 254 0.60 -8.43 -24.82
C ALA A 254 0.57 -9.66 -23.89
N LEU A 255 -0.36 -10.63 -24.06
CA LEU A 255 -0.54 -11.79 -23.15
C LEU A 255 -0.49 -13.18 -23.82
N LYS A 256 -0.24 -13.28 -25.14
CA LYS A 256 -0.40 -14.55 -25.89
C LYS A 256 0.86 -15.40 -26.08
N GLY A 257 1.95 -15.10 -25.37
CA GLY A 257 3.22 -15.83 -25.47
C GLY A 257 3.49 -16.82 -24.32
N PRO A 258 4.60 -17.58 -24.37
CA PRO A 258 4.91 -18.71 -23.48
C PRO A 258 4.91 -18.43 -21.96
N PHE A 259 4.93 -17.16 -21.56
CA PHE A 259 4.74 -16.71 -20.17
C PHE A 259 3.35 -17.11 -19.60
N GLY A 260 2.35 -17.30 -20.46
CA GLY A 260 1.02 -17.83 -20.10
C GLY A 260 0.93 -19.36 -19.97
N GLN A 261 2.03 -20.12 -20.16
CA GLN A 261 2.00 -21.59 -20.03
C GLN A 261 2.43 -22.13 -18.66
N LEU A 262 3.28 -21.42 -17.89
CA LEU A 262 3.70 -21.92 -16.57
C LEU A 262 2.59 -21.79 -15.50
N TRP A 263 1.71 -20.78 -15.63
CA TRP A 263 0.55 -20.59 -14.75
C TRP A 263 -0.54 -21.68 -14.88
N ARG A 264 -0.42 -22.61 -15.84
CA ARG A 264 -1.39 -23.69 -16.10
C ARG A 264 -1.05 -25.04 -15.45
N THR A 265 0.09 -25.20 -14.78
CA THR A 265 0.50 -26.50 -14.21
C THR A 265 0.34 -26.60 -12.68
N VAL A 266 -0.17 -25.56 -12.02
CA VAL A 266 -0.31 -25.52 -10.54
C VAL A 266 -1.76 -25.29 -10.07
N LEU A 267 -2.72 -25.24 -10.99
CA LEU A 267 -4.15 -25.27 -10.69
C LEU A 267 -4.77 -26.34 -11.60
N PRO A 268 -5.61 -27.27 -11.08
CA PRO A 268 -6.39 -28.15 -11.94
C PRO A 268 -7.28 -27.35 -12.89
#